data_AF-A0A3D5XC80-F1
#
_entry.id   AF-A0A3D5XC80-F1
#
_cell.length_a   1.000
_cell.length_b   1.000
_cell.length_c   1.000
_cell.angle_alpha   90.00
_cell.angle_beta   90.00
_cell.angle_gamma   90.00
#
_symmetry.space_group_name_H-M   'P 1'
#
loop_
_entity.id
_entity.type
_entity.pdbx_description
1 polymer ?
#
loop_
_entity_poly.entity_id
_entity_poly.type
_entity_poly.pdbx_seq_one_letter_code
_entity_poly.pdbx_strand_id
1 'polypeptide(L)'
;FWQSGGGQGRIEEMYWFDLGARINILNRKGTITLRVSDILKTMNYKSETWGPNFTSNIDRHRESRVIFIGFTYRINEYRARREKQPNDVGLDMEMD
;
A
#
# COMPACT_ATOMS: atom_id res chain seq x y z
N PHE A 1 15.74 17.52 -39.74
CA PHE A 1 15.75 16.32 -38.88
C PHE A 1 16.89 16.49 -37.87
N TRP A 2 16.61 16.99 -36.66
CA TRP A 2 17.63 17.08 -35.60
C TRP A 2 17.68 15.77 -34.84
N GLN A 3 18.87 15.19 -34.75
CA GLN A 3 19.16 13.91 -34.12
C GLN A 3 18.65 13.92 -32.67
N SER A 4 17.64 13.09 -32.41
CA SER A 4 17.36 12.56 -31.09
C SER A 4 18.57 11.71 -30.69
N GLY A 5 19.60 12.35 -30.12
CA GLY A 5 20.61 11.65 -29.34
C GLY A 5 19.91 11.19 -28.07
N GLY A 6 19.31 10.00 -28.11
CA GLY A 6 18.68 9.39 -26.94
C GLY A 6 19.72 9.20 -25.86
N GLY A 7 19.74 10.11 -24.89
CA GLY A 7 20.54 9.93 -23.68
C GLY A 7 20.04 8.67 -22.98
N GLN A 8 20.95 7.76 -22.65
CA GLN A 8 20.62 6.59 -21.84
C GLN A 8 20.90 6.93 -20.38
N GLY A 9 19.93 6.66 -19.52
CA GLY A 9 20.06 6.90 -18.08
C GLY A 9 19.93 5.62 -17.28
N ARG A 10 20.62 5.56 -16.13
CA ARG A 10 20.50 4.52 -15.13
C ARG A 10 20.05 5.13 -13.81
N ILE A 11 19.01 4.51 -13.22
CA ILE A 11 18.62 4.76 -11.84
C ILE A 11 19.41 3.79 -10.97
N GLU A 12 20.04 4.29 -9.91
CA GLU A 12 20.76 3.43 -8.96
C GLU A 12 19.79 2.55 -8.14
N GLU A 13 20.33 1.46 -7.60
CA GLU A 13 19.58 0.56 -6.73
C GLU A 13 19.11 1.30 -5.48
N MET A 14 17.82 1.15 -5.16
CA MET A 14 17.20 1.79 -4.03
C MET A 14 16.45 0.76 -3.19
N TYR A 15 16.77 0.72 -1.90
CA TYR A 15 16.14 -0.15 -0.92
C TYR A 15 15.53 0.70 0.19
N TRP A 16 14.38 0.28 0.71
CA TRP A 16 13.79 0.90 1.89
C TRP A 16 13.00 -0.14 2.67
N PHE A 17 12.80 0.16 3.95
CA PHE A 17 12.07 -0.71 4.86
C PHE A 17 11.03 0.11 5.64
N ASP A 18 9.79 -0.38 5.60
CA ASP A 18 8.65 0.22 6.29
C ASP A 18 8.12 -0.76 7.35
N LEU A 19 7.68 -0.23 8.49
CA LEU A 19 7.03 -1.00 9.55
C LEU A 19 5.67 -0.40 9.87
N GLY A 20 4.68 -1.26 10.13
CA GLY A 20 3.34 -0.84 10.52
C GLY A 20 2.77 -1.70 11.65
N ALA A 21 2.05 -1.06 12.56
CA ALA A 21 1.29 -1.69 13.63
C ALA A 21 -0.17 -1.22 13.61
N ARG A 22 -1.08 -2.13 13.96
CA ARG A 22 -2.52 -1.84 14.06
C ARG A 22 -3.07 -2.41 15.36
N ILE A 23 -3.83 -1.58 16.06
CA ILE A 23 -4.49 -1.97 17.31
C ILE A 23 -5.99 -1.70 17.17
N ASN A 24 -6.80 -2.72 17.49
CA ASN A 24 -8.25 -2.57 17.59
C ASN A 24 -8.61 -2.13 19.00
N ILE A 25 -9.46 -1.11 19.10
CA ILE A 25 -9.95 -0.54 20.36
C ILE A 25 -11.49 -0.48 20.34
N LEU A 26 -12.09 -0.08 21.47
CA LEU A 26 -13.54 0.15 21.58
C LEU A 26 -14.39 -1.06 21.12
N ASN A 27 -14.11 -2.27 21.63
CA ASN A 27 -14.79 -3.50 21.22
C ASN A 27 -14.79 -3.72 19.69
N ARG A 28 -13.64 -3.50 19.06
CA ARG A 28 -13.45 -3.58 17.60
C ARG A 28 -14.25 -2.55 16.81
N LYS A 29 -14.78 -1.48 17.43
CA LYS A 29 -15.38 -0.35 16.72
C LYS A 29 -14.35 0.71 16.32
N GLY A 30 -13.23 0.80 17.05
CA GLY A 30 -12.13 1.70 16.73
C GLY A 30 -10.89 0.95 16.25
N THR A 31 -10.10 1.59 15.39
CA THR A 31 -8.80 1.08 14.96
C THR A 31 -7.80 2.23 14.93
N ILE A 32 -6.67 2.07 15.62
CA ILE A 32 -5.51 2.95 15.52
C ILE A 32 -4.46 2.25 14.66
N THR A 33 -3.88 2.99 13.71
CA THR A 33 -2.80 2.52 12.84
C THR A 33 -1.59 3.44 12.97
N LEU A 34 -0.42 2.84 13.16
CA LEU A 34 0.87 3.53 13.12
C LEU A 34 1.71 2.90 12.01
N ARG A 35 2.29 3.70 11.13
CA ARG A 35 3.29 3.25 10.16
C ARG A 35 4.49 4.19 10.19
N VAL A 36 5.68 3.62 10.17
CA VAL A 36 6.93 4.35 9.99
C VAL A 36 7.50 3.91 8.65
N SER A 37 7.74 4.87 7.76
CA SER A 37 8.35 4.62 6.46
C SER A 37 9.84 4.93 6.48
N ASP A 38 10.61 4.20 5.68
CA ASP A 38 12.05 4.33 5.51
C ASP A 38 12.82 4.41 6.85
N ILE A 39 12.65 3.37 7.68
CA ILE A 39 13.24 3.29 9.02
C ILE A 39 14.76 3.41 8.96
N LEU A 40 15.39 2.83 7.93
CA LEU A 40 16.84 2.83 7.77
C LEU A 40 17.37 4.11 7.08
N LYS A 41 16.49 5.02 6.60
CA LYS A 41 16.87 6.23 5.84
C LYS A 41 17.73 5.87 4.61
N THR A 42 17.28 4.89 3.84
CA THR A 42 18.01 4.34 2.69
C THR A 42 17.40 4.75 1.35
N MET A 43 16.24 5.41 1.35
CA MET A 43 15.58 5.86 0.14
C MET A 43 16.27 7.10 -0.46
N ASN A 44 17.33 6.87 -1.23
CA ASN A 44 18.04 7.90 -1.99
C ASN A 44 17.80 7.68 -3.49
N TYR A 45 17.32 8.71 -4.19
CA TYR A 45 17.16 8.66 -5.63
C TYR A 45 18.39 9.25 -6.31
N LYS A 46 19.14 8.41 -7.02
CA LYS A 46 20.28 8.81 -7.82
C LYS A 46 20.08 8.34 -9.24
N SER A 47 20.22 9.25 -10.18
CA SER A 47 20.09 8.95 -11.61
C SER A 47 21.26 9.58 -12.36
N GLU A 48 21.93 8.75 -13.13
CA GLU A 48 23.01 9.17 -14.01
C GLU A 48 22.52 9.03 -15.46
N THR A 49 22.71 10.06 -16.28
CA THR A 49 22.32 10.06 -17.70
C THR A 49 23.50 10.48 -18.56
N TRP A 50 23.82 9.65 -19.55
CA TRP A 50 24.89 9.92 -20.50
C TRP A 50 24.34 10.09 -21.92
N GLY A 51 24.86 11.07 -22.63
CA GLY A 51 24.58 11.33 -24.04
C GLY A 51 25.85 11.70 -24.80
N PRO A 52 25.80 11.78 -26.14
CA PRO A 52 26.99 11.95 -26.98
C PRO A 52 27.88 13.16 -26.61
N ASN A 53 27.28 14.23 -26.08
CA ASN A 53 27.96 15.47 -25.70
C ASN A 53 27.68 15.92 -24.25
N PHE A 54 27.11 15.07 -23.39
CA PHE A 54 26.83 15.46 -22.00
C PHE A 54 26.77 14.29 -21.03
N THR A 55 27.10 14.56 -19.77
CA THR A 55 26.83 13.68 -18.62
C THR A 55 26.05 14.49 -17.60
N SER A 56 24.93 13.95 -17.12
CA SER A 56 24.05 14.61 -16.15
C SER A 56 23.85 13.69 -14.95
N ASN A 57 24.21 14.19 -13.76
CA ASN A 57 24.02 13.52 -12.48
C ASN A 57 22.89 14.22 -11.72
N ILE A 58 21.84 13.49 -11.38
CA ILE A 58 20.72 13.98 -10.58
C ILE A 58 20.69 13.23 -9.26
N ASP A 59 21.02 13.93 -8.18
CA ASP A 59 20.87 13.45 -6.81
C ASP A 59 19.66 14.12 -6.16
N ARG A 60 18.64 13.34 -5.82
CA ARG A 60 17.44 13.83 -5.14
C ARG A 60 17.24 13.14 -3.80
N HIS A 61 17.46 13.91 -2.73
CA HIS A 61 17.13 13.51 -1.37
C HIS A 61 15.67 13.85 -1.13
N ARG A 62 14.78 12.85 -1.20
CA ARG A 62 13.38 13.01 -0.78
C ARG A 62 13.36 12.92 0.76
N GLU A 63 12.54 13.74 1.42
CA GLU A 63 12.17 13.43 2.81
C GLU A 63 11.42 12.10 2.81
N SER A 64 12.12 11.04 3.20
CA SER A 64 11.64 9.66 3.07
C SER A 64 11.16 9.07 4.38
N ARG A 65 11.72 9.53 5.51
CA ARG A 65 11.36 9.04 6.85
C ARG A 65 10.12 9.77 7.37
N VAL A 66 8.97 9.13 7.26
CA VAL A 66 7.68 9.70 7.61
C VAL A 66 6.94 8.77 8.59
N ILE A 67 6.31 9.37 9.60
CA ILE A 67 5.41 8.68 10.54
C ILE A 67 3.97 8.97 10.15
N PHE A 68 3.18 7.92 9.94
CA PHE A 68 1.75 7.99 9.64
C PHE A 68 0.96 7.47 10.84
N ILE A 69 0.03 8.30 11.33
CA ILE A 69 -0.91 7.94 12.40
C ILE A 69 -2.32 8.05 11.81
N GLY A 70 -3.10 6.99 11.98
CA GLY A 70 -4.48 6.93 11.52
C GLY A 70 -5.42 6.45 12.61
N PHE A 71 -6.63 7.02 12.62
CA PHE A 71 -7.72 6.60 13.47
C PHE A 71 -8.96 6.33 12.62
N THR A 72 -9.66 5.24 12.89
CA THR A 72 -10.91 4.89 12.21
C THR A 72 -11.93 4.42 13.23
N TYR A 73 -13.18 4.88 13.11
CA TYR A 73 -14.29 4.49 13.97
C TYR A 73 -15.49 3.99 13.15
N ARG A 74 -16.08 2.87 13.58
CA ARG A 74 -17.26 2.24 12.98
C ARG A 74 -18.52 2.60 13.79
N ILE A 75 -19.41 3.39 13.19
CA ILE A 75 -20.65 3.87 13.83
C ILE A 75 -21.74 2.78 13.80
N ASN A 76 -21.96 2.12 12.66
CA ASN A 76 -22.95 1.05 12.50
C ASN A 76 -22.33 -0.21 11.87
N GLU A 77 -22.44 -1.36 12.55
CA GLU A 77 -22.34 -2.68 11.91
C GLU A 77 -23.74 -3.01 11.41
N TYR A 78 -24.07 -2.67 10.15
CA TYR A 78 -25.23 -3.29 9.51
C TYR A 78 -24.87 -4.77 9.32
N ARG A 79 -25.11 -5.58 10.36
CA ARG A 79 -25.18 -7.02 10.24
C ARG A 79 -26.40 -7.23 9.35
N ALA A 80 -26.20 -7.26 8.04
CA ALA A 80 -27.12 -7.98 7.18
C ALA A 80 -27.19 -9.37 7.83
N ARG A 81 -28.29 -9.64 8.55
CA ARG A 81 -28.61 -10.99 8.98
C ARG A 81 -28.46 -11.78 7.69
N ARG A 82 -27.45 -12.66 7.63
CA ARG A 82 -27.58 -13.85 6.79
C ARG A 82 -28.78 -14.56 7.41
N GLU A 83 -29.98 -14.20 6.94
CA GLU A 83 -31.12 -15.07 7.03
C GLU A 83 -30.63 -16.38 6.41
N LYS A 84 -30.37 -17.35 7.28
CA LYS A 84 -30.34 -18.74 6.84
C LYS A 84 -31.73 -18.94 6.25
N GLN A 85 -31.84 -18.92 4.93
CA GLN A 85 -33.01 -19.45 4.24
C GLN A 85 -33.19 -20.89 4.75
N PRO A 86 -34.30 -21.24 5.40
CA PRO A 86 -34.67 -22.63 5.58
C PRO A 86 -35.26 -23.07 4.23
N ASN A 87 -34.39 -23.54 3.33
CA ASN A 87 -34.87 -24.19 2.12
C ASN A 87 -35.09 -25.67 2.41
N ASP A 88 -36.31 -26.09 2.07
CA ASP A 88 -36.85 -27.44 1.96
C ASP A 88 -37.23 -28.19 3.24
N VAL A 89 -38.37 -27.76 3.76
CA VAL A 89 -39.43 -28.67 4.21
C VAL A 89 -40.00 -29.37 2.98
N GLY A 90 -39.80 -30.68 2.86
CA GLY A 90 -40.61 -31.55 2.01
C GLY A 90 -39.83 -32.36 1.01
N LEU A 91 -39.53 -33.62 1.34
CA LEU A 91 -39.41 -34.75 0.40
C LEU A 91 -39.43 -36.07 1.19
N ASP A 92 -40.51 -36.31 1.93
CA ASP A 92 -40.71 -37.54 2.72
C ASP A 92 -42.15 -38.08 2.59
N MET A 93 -42.91 -37.61 1.59
CA MET A 93 -44.26 -38.11 1.31
C MET A 93 -44.38 -38.59 -0.14
N GLU A 94 -44.00 -39.85 -0.38
CA GLU A 94 -44.53 -40.78 -1.40
C GLU A 94 -43.93 -42.16 -1.06
N MET A 95 -44.67 -43.09 -0.44
CA MET A 95 -45.72 -43.99 -0.98
C MET A 95 -45.14 -45.38 -1.37
N ASP A 96 -45.68 -46.40 -0.70
CA ASP A 96 -45.64 -47.87 -0.91
C ASP A 96 -44.31 -48.66 -0.84
#